data_AF-A0A1X0A9C6-F1
#
_entry.id   AF-A0A1X0A9C6-F1
#
_cell.length_a   1.000
_cell.length_b   1.000
_cell.length_c   1.000
_cell.angle_alpha   90.00
_cell.angle_beta   90.00
_cell.angle_gamma   90.00
#
_symmetry.space_group_name_H-M   'P 1'
#
loop_
_entity.id
_entity.type
_entity.pdbx_description
1 polymer ?
#
loop_
_entity_poly.entity_id
_entity_poly.type
_entity_poly.pdbx_seq_one_letter_code
_entity_poly.pdbx_strand_id
1 'polypeptide(L)'
;MTVVLVDPRRPSLVPVEAIQHLAGDVQYTEEMPVKVPWSLPAARPAYDGDEAPVLLSSDPEHPAVVARIAAGDTVISAPKPAAGERLVDAVAMMDKLRTAGPWESEQTHDSLRRYLLEETYELFDAVRGGNADELREELGDVLLQVLFHARIAEDAPVHPFTIDDVADALVRKLGNRVPAVLAGESISLDEQLAQWEERKAQEKSVKARTSSMDDVPTGQPALALAQKVISRVTQAGLPADLVPAAITTISVTADTDAENELRTAVLEFMDTVRRVEADVAAGRRGEDVPESLDVTPLGTITEAEWRDYWPADDFAVEPEPEPEPESEPESESADESKADDSTTN
;
A
#
# COMPACT_ATOMS: atom_id res chain seq x y z
N MET A 1 8.51 -49.69 -15.70
CA MET A 1 7.45 -48.98 -16.42
C MET A 1 7.56 -47.50 -16.01
N THR A 2 6.66 -46.63 -16.46
CA THR A 2 6.76 -45.18 -16.19
C THR A 2 5.51 -44.65 -15.53
N VAL A 3 5.67 -43.82 -14.50
CA VAL A 3 4.59 -43.00 -13.94
C VAL A 3 4.78 -41.58 -14.43
N VAL A 4 3.77 -41.04 -15.12
CA VAL A 4 3.73 -39.64 -15.54
C VAL A 4 2.79 -38.90 -14.58
N LEU A 5 3.35 -38.00 -13.78
CA LEU A 5 2.61 -37.13 -12.88
C LEU A 5 2.44 -35.75 -13.51
N VAL A 6 1.22 -35.38 -13.84
CA VAL A 6 0.89 -34.04 -14.34
C VAL A 6 0.41 -33.16 -13.19
N ASP A 7 0.49 -31.84 -13.38
CA ASP A 7 -0.05 -30.89 -12.41
C ASP A 7 -1.60 -31.02 -12.37
N PRO A 8 -2.23 -31.27 -11.20
CA PRO A 8 -3.70 -31.34 -11.09
C PRO A 8 -4.41 -30.05 -11.52
N ARG A 9 -3.73 -28.90 -11.47
CA ARG A 9 -4.26 -27.60 -11.92
C ARG A 9 -4.12 -27.41 -13.43
N ARG A 10 -3.15 -28.08 -14.04
CA ARG A 10 -2.85 -28.00 -15.48
C ARG A 10 -2.60 -29.40 -16.05
N PRO A 11 -3.57 -30.32 -15.98
CA PRO A 11 -3.36 -31.73 -16.32
C PRO A 11 -3.11 -31.98 -17.82
N SER A 12 -3.31 -30.96 -18.67
CA SER A 12 -2.93 -30.97 -20.08
C SER A 12 -1.48 -30.53 -20.34
N LEU A 13 -0.77 -29.99 -19.34
CA LEU A 13 0.66 -29.67 -19.44
C LEU A 13 1.47 -30.89 -19.04
N VAL A 14 2.04 -31.54 -20.04
CA VAL A 14 2.86 -32.73 -19.88
C VAL A 14 4.34 -32.36 -19.92
N PRO A 15 5.19 -32.89 -19.01
CA PRO A 15 6.63 -32.77 -19.10
C PRO A 15 7.16 -33.23 -20.46
N VAL A 16 8.12 -32.50 -21.04
CA VAL A 16 8.66 -32.82 -22.38
C VAL A 16 9.25 -34.24 -22.40
N GLU A 17 9.85 -34.66 -21.29
CA GLU A 17 10.42 -36.00 -21.10
C GLU A 17 9.37 -37.11 -21.18
N ALA A 18 8.10 -36.82 -20.87
CA ALA A 18 7.00 -37.78 -20.89
C ALA A 18 6.39 -37.97 -22.29
N ILE A 19 6.63 -37.06 -23.25
CA ILE A 19 5.98 -37.08 -24.58
C ILE A 19 6.20 -38.42 -25.30
N GLN A 20 7.44 -38.93 -25.29
CA GLN A 20 7.78 -40.21 -25.95
C GLN A 20 7.07 -41.43 -25.32
N HIS A 21 6.70 -41.33 -24.04
CA HIS A 21 6.05 -42.41 -23.30
C HIS A 21 4.54 -42.43 -23.56
N LEU A 22 3.92 -41.26 -23.79
CA LEU A 22 2.47 -41.13 -23.98
C LEU A 22 1.96 -41.55 -25.37
N ALA A 23 2.85 -41.90 -26.30
CA ALA A 23 2.47 -42.34 -27.64
C ALA A 23 2.01 -43.82 -27.71
N GLY A 24 2.25 -44.60 -26.64
CA GLY A 24 1.93 -46.02 -26.54
C GLY A 24 0.69 -46.32 -25.70
N ASP A 25 0.63 -47.53 -25.14
CA ASP A 25 -0.42 -47.94 -24.18
C ASP A 25 -0.24 -47.21 -22.84
N VAL A 26 -1.25 -46.42 -22.47
CA VAL A 26 -1.28 -45.57 -21.28
C VAL A 26 -2.50 -45.91 -20.44
N GLN A 27 -2.28 -46.25 -19.17
CA GLN A 27 -3.34 -46.25 -18.17
C GLN A 27 -3.48 -44.86 -17.54
N TYR A 28 -4.70 -44.43 -17.25
CA TYR A 28 -4.95 -43.18 -16.51
C TYR A 28 -5.88 -43.39 -15.32
N THR A 29 -5.65 -42.62 -14.26
CA THR A 29 -6.46 -42.64 -13.04
C THR A 29 -7.71 -41.75 -13.17
N GLU A 30 -8.74 -42.01 -12.38
CA GLU A 30 -10.09 -41.46 -12.56
C GLU A 30 -10.24 -39.96 -12.36
N GLU A 31 -9.30 -39.32 -11.66
CA GLU A 31 -9.31 -37.86 -11.45
C GLU A 31 -8.91 -37.09 -12.71
N MET A 32 -8.33 -37.77 -13.71
CA MET A 32 -7.88 -37.13 -14.94
C MET A 32 -9.07 -36.56 -15.74
N PRO A 33 -9.05 -35.27 -16.10
CA PRO A 33 -10.11 -34.69 -16.93
C PRO A 33 -10.19 -35.39 -18.27
N VAL A 34 -11.39 -35.80 -18.66
CA VAL A 34 -11.70 -36.61 -19.86
C VAL A 34 -10.99 -36.14 -21.14
N LYS A 35 -10.78 -34.83 -21.31
CA LYS A 35 -10.08 -34.26 -22.47
C LYS A 35 -8.62 -34.74 -22.62
N VAL A 36 -7.95 -35.05 -21.52
CA VAL A 36 -6.54 -35.48 -21.52
C VAL A 36 -6.39 -36.91 -22.05
N PRO A 37 -7.02 -37.96 -21.49
CA PRO A 37 -6.88 -39.29 -22.05
C PRO A 37 -7.44 -39.39 -23.48
N TRP A 38 -8.47 -38.62 -23.84
CA TRP A 38 -9.01 -38.63 -25.20
C TRP A 38 -8.09 -38.02 -26.26
N SER A 39 -7.09 -37.23 -25.87
CA SER A 39 -6.07 -36.71 -26.80
C SER A 39 -4.91 -37.67 -27.02
N LEU A 40 -4.84 -38.77 -26.25
CA LEU A 40 -3.81 -39.78 -26.35
C LEU A 40 -4.20 -40.91 -27.32
N PRO A 41 -3.25 -41.47 -28.08
CA PRO A 41 -3.54 -42.45 -29.12
C PRO A 41 -4.07 -43.79 -28.58
N ALA A 42 -3.65 -44.20 -27.38
CA ALA A 42 -4.05 -45.45 -26.75
C ALA A 42 -4.10 -45.32 -25.22
N ALA A 43 -5.06 -44.55 -24.72
CA ALA A 43 -5.31 -44.39 -23.29
C ALA A 43 -6.54 -45.18 -22.82
N ARG A 44 -6.43 -45.82 -21.66
CA ARG A 44 -7.50 -46.58 -21.00
C ARG A 44 -7.51 -46.38 -19.48
N PRO A 45 -8.65 -46.55 -18.79
CA PRO A 45 -8.70 -46.39 -17.34
C PRO A 45 -7.77 -47.38 -16.61
N ALA A 46 -7.22 -46.97 -15.47
CA ALA A 46 -6.29 -47.79 -14.68
C ALA A 46 -6.93 -49.08 -14.11
N TYR A 47 -8.26 -49.13 -13.98
CA TYR A 47 -9.00 -50.32 -13.55
C TYR A 47 -9.33 -51.31 -14.68
N ASP A 48 -8.98 -50.99 -15.93
CA ASP A 48 -9.26 -51.83 -17.09
C ASP A 48 -7.99 -52.57 -17.55
N GLY A 49 -8.07 -53.89 -17.68
CA GLY A 49 -7.03 -54.76 -18.27
C GLY A 49 -5.74 -54.93 -17.46
N ASP A 50 -4.72 -55.46 -18.13
CA ASP A 50 -3.38 -55.66 -17.58
C ASP A 50 -2.64 -54.32 -17.39
N GLU A 51 -1.60 -54.29 -16.56
CA GLU A 51 -0.79 -53.10 -16.33
C GLU A 51 -0.15 -52.55 -17.63
N ALA A 52 -0.45 -51.29 -17.94
CA ALA A 52 0.17 -50.59 -19.06
C ALA A 52 1.62 -50.17 -18.75
N PRO A 53 2.48 -50.04 -19.79
CA PRO A 53 3.83 -49.49 -19.65
C PRO A 53 3.90 -48.08 -19.04
N VAL A 54 2.82 -47.31 -19.12
CA VAL A 54 2.71 -45.96 -18.57
C VAL A 54 1.46 -45.82 -17.73
N LEU A 55 1.60 -45.23 -16.54
CA LEU A 55 0.49 -44.75 -15.72
C LEU A 55 0.51 -43.23 -15.69
N LEU A 56 -0.56 -42.59 -16.16
CA LEU A 56 -0.77 -41.14 -16.14
C LEU A 56 -1.72 -40.77 -14.99
N SER A 57 -1.29 -39.85 -14.14
CA SER A 57 -2.10 -39.37 -13.02
C SER A 57 -1.75 -37.93 -12.68
N SER A 58 -2.67 -37.23 -12.03
CA SER A 58 -2.42 -35.94 -11.39
C SER A 58 -2.42 -36.01 -9.86
N ASP A 59 -2.70 -37.20 -9.31
CA ASP A 59 -2.70 -37.46 -7.87
C ASP A 59 -1.48 -38.32 -7.49
N PRO A 60 -0.44 -37.74 -6.87
CA PRO A 60 0.73 -38.50 -6.44
C PRO A 60 0.42 -39.51 -5.31
N GLU A 61 -0.71 -39.36 -4.61
CA GLU A 61 -1.12 -40.24 -3.50
C GLU A 61 -2.08 -41.35 -3.94
N HIS A 62 -2.47 -41.38 -5.22
CA HIS A 62 -3.38 -42.39 -5.76
C HIS A 62 -2.79 -43.81 -5.55
N PRO A 63 -3.59 -44.81 -5.10
CA PRO A 63 -3.08 -46.14 -4.76
C PRO A 63 -2.26 -46.83 -5.88
N ALA A 64 -2.70 -46.70 -7.14
CA ALA A 64 -1.97 -47.24 -8.29
C ALA A 64 -0.62 -46.53 -8.53
N VAL A 65 -0.57 -45.21 -8.30
CA VAL A 65 0.66 -44.42 -8.42
C VAL A 65 1.66 -44.86 -7.35
N VAL A 66 1.22 -44.91 -6.09
CA VAL A 66 2.03 -45.34 -4.95
C VAL A 66 2.56 -46.76 -5.17
N ALA A 67 1.73 -47.67 -5.67
CA ALA A 67 2.14 -49.05 -5.98
C ALA A 67 3.22 -49.12 -7.08
N ARG A 68 3.06 -48.37 -8.18
CA ARG A 68 4.05 -48.31 -9.28
C ARG A 68 5.37 -47.71 -8.83
N ILE A 69 5.32 -46.63 -8.05
CA ILE A 69 6.53 -45.99 -7.48
C ILE A 69 7.24 -46.97 -6.54
N ALA A 70 6.49 -47.66 -5.67
CA ALA A 70 7.05 -48.68 -4.77
C ALA A 70 7.66 -49.88 -5.52
N ALA A 71 7.13 -50.22 -6.70
CA ALA A 71 7.67 -51.24 -7.60
C ALA A 71 8.95 -50.79 -8.34
N GLY A 72 9.36 -49.53 -8.21
CA GLY A 72 10.58 -48.98 -8.82
C GLY A 72 10.39 -48.38 -10.21
N ASP A 73 9.17 -48.03 -10.59
CA ASP A 73 8.91 -47.34 -11.85
C ASP A 73 9.58 -45.96 -11.92
N THR A 74 9.97 -45.57 -13.14
CA THR A 74 10.53 -44.23 -13.36
C THR A 74 9.43 -43.19 -13.28
N VAL A 75 9.63 -42.15 -12.46
CA VAL A 75 8.68 -41.05 -12.30
C VAL A 75 9.11 -39.87 -13.14
N ILE A 76 8.21 -39.42 -14.03
CA ILE A 76 8.34 -38.16 -14.76
C ILE A 76 7.24 -37.24 -14.23
N SER A 77 7.61 -36.19 -13.51
CA SER A 77 6.64 -35.27 -12.90
C SER A 77 6.75 -33.87 -13.48
N ALA A 78 5.62 -33.18 -13.60
CA ALA A 78 5.63 -31.73 -13.76
C ALA A 78 6.43 -31.06 -12.62
N PRO A 79 7.07 -29.91 -12.87
CA PRO A 79 7.67 -29.11 -11.81
C PRO A 79 6.64 -28.85 -10.72
N LYS A 80 7.10 -28.78 -9.47
CA LYS A 80 6.22 -28.40 -8.37
C LYS A 80 5.63 -27.01 -8.65
N PRO A 81 4.36 -26.77 -8.27
CA PRO A 81 3.77 -25.45 -8.32
C PRO A 81 4.70 -24.40 -7.70
N ALA A 82 4.97 -23.33 -8.45
CA ALA A 82 5.73 -22.21 -7.95
C ALA A 82 4.94 -21.49 -6.83
N ALA A 83 5.68 -20.95 -5.86
CA ALA A 83 5.08 -20.09 -4.85
C ALA A 83 4.43 -18.88 -5.55
N GLY A 84 3.18 -18.58 -5.19
CA GLY A 84 2.40 -17.49 -5.79
C GLY A 84 1.51 -17.88 -6.97
N GLU A 85 1.52 -19.14 -7.46
CA GLU A 85 0.65 -19.55 -8.58
C GLU A 85 -0.85 -19.33 -8.34
N ARG A 86 -1.31 -19.33 -7.08
CA ARG A 86 -2.71 -19.03 -6.73
C ARG A 86 -3.11 -17.58 -7.02
N LEU A 87 -2.14 -16.66 -7.09
CA LEU A 87 -2.40 -15.28 -7.51
C LEU A 87 -2.91 -15.25 -8.96
N VAL A 88 -2.38 -16.12 -9.84
CA VAL A 88 -2.82 -16.19 -11.24
C VAL A 88 -4.29 -16.64 -11.32
N ASP A 89 -4.72 -17.57 -10.46
CA ASP A 89 -6.14 -17.93 -10.37
C ASP A 89 -7.00 -16.74 -9.91
N ALA A 90 -6.52 -16.00 -8.91
CA ALA A 90 -7.23 -14.85 -8.36
C ALA A 90 -7.40 -13.75 -9.42
N VAL A 91 -6.36 -13.50 -10.23
CA VAL A 91 -6.43 -12.60 -11.40
C VAL A 91 -7.51 -13.06 -12.38
N ALA A 92 -7.52 -14.34 -12.76
CA ALA A 92 -8.53 -14.88 -13.67
C ALA A 92 -9.95 -14.84 -13.09
N MET A 93 -10.10 -15.08 -11.79
CA MET A 93 -11.37 -14.95 -11.09
C MET A 93 -11.84 -13.49 -11.07
N MET A 94 -10.95 -12.54 -10.79
CA MET A 94 -11.27 -11.12 -10.81
C MET A 94 -11.70 -10.65 -12.20
N ASP A 95 -11.03 -11.08 -13.27
CA ASP A 95 -11.45 -10.75 -14.64
C ASP A 95 -12.86 -11.27 -14.94
N LYS A 96 -13.16 -12.51 -14.53
CA LYS A 96 -14.50 -13.09 -14.67
C LYS A 96 -15.55 -12.32 -13.87
N LEU A 97 -15.24 -11.96 -12.62
CA LEU A 97 -16.12 -11.17 -11.77
C LEU A 97 -16.36 -9.78 -12.37
N ARG A 98 -15.30 -9.08 -12.82
CA ARG A 98 -15.41 -7.78 -13.49
C ARG A 98 -16.30 -7.84 -14.73
N THR A 99 -16.18 -8.92 -15.51
CA THR A 99 -16.88 -9.06 -16.80
C THR A 99 -18.34 -9.50 -16.65
N ALA A 100 -18.65 -10.36 -15.68
CA ALA A 100 -19.96 -11.01 -15.57
C ALA A 100 -20.72 -10.69 -14.27
N GLY A 101 -20.03 -10.13 -13.27
CA GLY A 101 -20.57 -9.80 -11.96
C GLY A 101 -21.32 -8.47 -11.97
N PRO A 102 -22.55 -8.39 -11.41
CA PRO A 102 -23.35 -7.18 -11.44
C PRO A 102 -22.78 -6.07 -10.55
N TRP A 103 -22.12 -6.43 -9.44
CA TRP A 103 -21.55 -5.44 -8.53
C TRP A 103 -20.14 -5.05 -8.97
N GLU A 104 -19.33 -6.02 -9.38
CA GLU A 104 -17.92 -5.86 -9.74
C GLU A 104 -17.74 -5.04 -11.03
N SER A 105 -18.67 -5.18 -11.97
CA SER A 105 -18.68 -4.39 -13.22
C SER A 105 -18.99 -2.91 -12.98
N GLU A 106 -19.74 -2.57 -11.92
CA GLU A 106 -20.09 -1.19 -11.58
C GLU A 106 -19.03 -0.48 -10.72
N GLN A 107 -18.05 -1.21 -10.18
CA GLN A 107 -17.03 -0.61 -9.33
C GLN A 107 -16.10 0.33 -10.09
N THR A 108 -15.67 1.38 -9.39
CA THR A 108 -14.71 2.38 -9.86
C THR A 108 -13.59 2.52 -8.84
N HIS A 109 -12.48 3.15 -9.22
CA HIS A 109 -11.42 3.47 -8.24
C HIS A 109 -11.96 4.26 -7.05
N ASP A 110 -12.92 5.18 -7.28
CA ASP A 110 -13.45 6.04 -6.23
C ASP A 110 -14.38 5.29 -5.26
N SER A 111 -15.27 4.45 -5.79
CA SER A 111 -16.21 3.66 -4.98
C SER A 111 -15.51 2.65 -4.07
N LEU A 112 -14.33 2.19 -4.47
CA LEU A 112 -13.54 1.21 -3.72
C LEU A 112 -12.67 1.80 -2.60
N ARG A 113 -12.43 3.12 -2.57
CA ARG A 113 -11.52 3.74 -1.59
C ARG A 113 -11.92 3.47 -0.14
N ARG A 114 -13.23 3.46 0.13
CA ARG A 114 -13.76 3.18 1.46
C ARG A 114 -13.38 1.77 1.92
N TYR A 115 -13.63 0.77 1.09
CA TYR A 115 -13.31 -0.62 1.40
C TYR A 115 -11.82 -0.80 1.63
N LEU A 116 -10.96 -0.26 0.75
CA LEU A 116 -9.50 -0.32 0.95
C LEU A 116 -9.05 0.26 2.30
N LEU A 117 -9.69 1.33 2.77
CA LEU A 117 -9.38 1.91 4.07
C LEU A 117 -9.86 1.01 5.22
N GLU A 118 -11.06 0.44 5.12
CA GLU A 118 -11.62 -0.53 6.07
C GLU A 118 -10.68 -1.74 6.19
N GLU A 119 -10.34 -2.41 5.06
CA GLU A 119 -9.45 -3.59 5.06
C GLU A 119 -8.05 -3.27 5.62
N THR A 120 -7.56 -2.04 5.44
CA THR A 120 -6.27 -1.62 6.00
C THR A 120 -6.31 -1.57 7.53
N TYR A 121 -7.42 -1.10 8.11
CA TYR A 121 -7.57 -1.06 9.56
C TYR A 121 -7.87 -2.45 10.15
N GLU A 122 -8.66 -3.27 9.46
CA GLU A 122 -8.89 -4.67 9.86
C GLU A 122 -7.57 -5.45 9.84
N LEU A 123 -6.73 -5.25 8.81
CA LEU A 123 -5.36 -5.77 8.79
C LEU A 123 -4.51 -5.31 9.98
N PHE A 124 -4.61 -4.04 10.39
CA PHE A 124 -3.88 -3.55 11.57
C PHE A 124 -4.36 -4.21 12.86
N ASP A 125 -5.66 -4.41 13.00
CA ASP A 125 -6.24 -5.10 14.15
C ASP A 125 -5.82 -6.58 14.18
N ALA A 126 -5.80 -7.26 13.03
CA ALA A 126 -5.32 -8.63 12.90
C ALA A 126 -3.83 -8.78 13.28
N VAL A 127 -2.98 -7.85 12.81
CA VAL A 127 -1.56 -7.78 13.21
C VAL A 127 -1.42 -7.61 14.72
N ARG A 128 -2.22 -6.73 15.32
CA ARG A 128 -2.22 -6.48 16.76
C ARG A 128 -2.73 -7.69 17.55
N GLY A 129 -3.73 -8.39 17.05
CA GLY A 129 -4.32 -9.57 17.66
C GLY A 129 -3.39 -10.79 17.64
N GLY A 130 -2.45 -10.85 16.69
CA GLY A 130 -1.48 -11.95 16.58
C GLY A 130 -2.09 -13.27 16.09
N ASN A 131 -3.30 -13.23 15.55
CA ASN A 131 -3.99 -14.36 14.97
C ASN A 131 -3.58 -14.54 13.51
N ALA A 132 -2.88 -15.64 13.21
CA ALA A 132 -2.35 -15.89 11.87
C ALA A 132 -3.45 -16.17 10.82
N ASP A 133 -4.59 -16.72 11.23
CA ASP A 133 -5.69 -17.02 10.30
C ASP A 133 -6.40 -15.73 9.87
N GLU A 134 -6.71 -14.87 10.83
CA GLU A 134 -7.28 -13.54 10.60
C GLU A 134 -6.32 -12.66 9.80
N LEU A 135 -5.03 -12.62 10.17
CA LEU A 135 -4.01 -11.90 9.39
C LEU A 135 -3.97 -12.35 7.92
N ARG A 136 -4.14 -13.65 7.66
CA ARG A 136 -4.16 -14.19 6.30
C ARG A 136 -5.42 -13.80 5.54
N GLU A 137 -6.57 -13.71 6.22
CA GLU A 137 -7.85 -13.24 5.67
C GLU A 137 -7.73 -11.78 5.25
N GLU A 138 -7.31 -10.90 6.16
CA GLU A 138 -7.17 -9.46 5.90
C GLU A 138 -6.12 -9.14 4.81
N LEU A 139 -5.01 -9.89 4.78
CA LEU A 139 -4.04 -9.77 3.69
C LEU A 139 -4.65 -10.18 2.33
N GLY A 140 -5.60 -11.12 2.35
CA GLY A 140 -6.39 -11.53 1.19
C GLY A 140 -7.31 -10.41 0.72
N ASP A 141 -7.96 -9.69 1.62
CA ASP A 141 -8.88 -8.60 1.28
C ASP A 141 -8.13 -7.35 0.78
N VAL A 142 -6.98 -7.01 1.38
CA VAL A 142 -6.09 -5.99 0.81
C VAL A 142 -5.59 -6.39 -0.59
N LEU A 143 -5.26 -7.67 -0.81
CA LEU A 143 -4.89 -8.16 -2.13
C LEU A 143 -6.07 -8.08 -3.12
N LEU A 144 -7.30 -8.38 -2.68
CA LEU A 144 -8.51 -8.22 -3.50
C LEU A 144 -8.67 -6.79 -3.99
N GLN A 145 -8.42 -5.79 -3.13
CA GLN A 145 -8.45 -4.37 -3.53
C GLN A 145 -7.40 -4.04 -4.61
N VAL A 146 -6.18 -4.60 -4.50
CA VAL A 146 -5.14 -4.45 -5.54
C VAL A 146 -5.60 -5.04 -6.87
N LEU A 147 -6.19 -6.24 -6.86
CA LEU A 147 -6.70 -6.90 -8.06
C LEU A 147 -7.86 -6.13 -8.70
N PHE A 148 -8.79 -5.59 -7.90
CA PHE A 148 -9.87 -4.73 -8.39
C PHE A 148 -9.34 -3.49 -9.10
N HIS A 149 -8.44 -2.75 -8.46
CA HIS A 149 -7.90 -1.53 -9.04
C HIS A 149 -7.09 -1.80 -10.30
N ALA A 150 -6.28 -2.87 -10.31
CA ALA A 150 -5.57 -3.27 -11.52
C ALA A 150 -6.55 -3.60 -12.66
N ARG A 151 -7.57 -4.42 -12.39
CA ARG A 151 -8.53 -4.82 -13.42
C ARG A 151 -9.42 -3.67 -13.91
N ILE A 152 -9.77 -2.71 -13.05
CA ILE A 152 -10.47 -1.48 -13.46
C ILE A 152 -9.56 -0.62 -14.35
N ALA A 153 -8.27 -0.53 -14.04
CA ALA A 153 -7.32 0.22 -14.85
C ALA A 153 -7.12 -0.38 -16.26
N GLU A 154 -7.29 -1.69 -16.42
CA GLU A 154 -7.30 -2.33 -17.74
C GLU A 154 -8.43 -1.83 -18.64
N ASP A 155 -9.56 -1.42 -18.06
CA ASP A 155 -10.69 -0.83 -18.81
C ASP A 155 -10.46 0.64 -19.20
N ALA A 156 -9.38 1.27 -18.72
CA ALA A 156 -9.17 2.69 -18.90
C ALA A 156 -8.90 3.04 -20.39
N PRO A 157 -9.59 4.06 -20.94
CA PRO A 157 -9.37 4.45 -22.34
C PRO A 157 -8.02 5.13 -22.58
N VAL A 158 -7.38 5.62 -21.51
CA VAL A 158 -6.13 6.38 -21.55
C VAL A 158 -5.18 5.81 -20.51
N HIS A 159 -3.98 5.43 -20.95
CA HIS A 159 -2.94 4.79 -20.12
C HIS A 159 -3.43 3.57 -19.31
N PRO A 160 -4.07 2.58 -19.95
CA PRO A 160 -4.43 1.34 -19.25
C PRO A 160 -3.18 0.59 -18.78
N PHE A 161 -3.32 -0.14 -17.69
CA PHE A 161 -2.30 -1.05 -17.17
C PHE A 161 -2.97 -2.27 -16.53
N THR A 162 -2.25 -3.38 -16.47
CA THR A 162 -2.71 -4.65 -15.91
C THR A 162 -2.11 -4.92 -14.54
N ILE A 163 -2.55 -6.00 -13.89
CA ILE A 163 -1.88 -6.50 -12.67
C ILE A 163 -0.41 -6.87 -12.91
N ASP A 164 -0.05 -7.31 -14.11
CA ASP A 164 1.34 -7.63 -14.46
C ASP A 164 2.18 -6.34 -14.51
N ASP A 165 1.64 -5.24 -15.02
CA ASP A 165 2.31 -3.93 -14.99
C ASP A 165 2.54 -3.44 -13.55
N VAL A 166 1.57 -3.67 -12.64
CA VAL A 166 1.72 -3.37 -11.21
C VAL A 166 2.84 -4.20 -10.59
N ALA A 167 2.88 -5.51 -10.88
CA ALA A 167 3.91 -6.42 -10.39
C ALA A 167 5.30 -6.04 -10.94
N ASP A 168 5.40 -5.73 -12.23
CA ASP A 168 6.63 -5.28 -12.87
C ASP A 168 7.14 -3.97 -12.28
N ALA A 169 6.25 -3.01 -12.01
CA ALA A 169 6.60 -1.77 -11.35
C ALA A 169 7.17 -2.02 -9.93
N LEU A 170 6.57 -2.96 -9.17
CA LEU A 170 7.06 -3.35 -7.86
C LEU A 170 8.43 -4.05 -7.96
N VAL A 171 8.60 -5.01 -8.85
CA VAL A 171 9.86 -5.76 -9.05
C VAL A 171 10.98 -4.82 -9.46
N ARG A 172 10.74 -3.93 -10.42
CA ARG A 172 11.73 -2.91 -10.83
C ARG A 172 12.12 -2.01 -9.67
N LYS A 173 11.14 -1.55 -8.88
CA LYS A 173 11.37 -0.69 -7.71
C LYS A 173 12.18 -1.40 -6.62
N LEU A 174 11.87 -2.65 -6.30
CA LEU A 174 12.64 -3.45 -5.34
C LEU A 174 14.05 -3.74 -5.87
N GLY A 175 14.17 -4.14 -7.14
CA GLY A 175 15.44 -4.35 -7.83
C GLY A 175 16.34 -3.12 -7.79
N ASN A 176 15.74 -1.94 -7.98
CA ASN A 176 16.46 -0.67 -7.91
C ASN A 176 16.84 -0.32 -6.48
N ARG A 177 16.01 -0.55 -5.45
CA ARG A 177 16.27 -0.04 -4.10
C ARG A 177 17.19 -0.89 -3.24
N VAL A 178 17.27 -2.20 -3.49
CA VAL A 178 18.07 -3.13 -2.67
C VAL A 178 18.95 -4.08 -3.50
N PRO A 179 19.76 -3.58 -4.46
CA PRO A 179 20.51 -4.47 -5.34
C PRO A 179 21.57 -5.30 -4.60
N ALA A 180 22.19 -4.77 -3.55
CA ALA A 180 23.21 -5.49 -2.77
C ALA A 180 22.60 -6.73 -2.10
N VAL A 181 21.42 -6.59 -1.49
CA VAL A 181 20.68 -7.71 -0.90
C VAL A 181 20.29 -8.74 -1.96
N LEU A 182 19.81 -8.29 -3.13
CA LEU A 182 19.43 -9.19 -4.22
C LEU A 182 20.64 -9.86 -4.90
N ALA A 183 21.82 -9.23 -4.85
CA ALA A 183 23.09 -9.81 -5.30
C ALA A 183 23.71 -10.78 -4.27
N GLY A 184 23.11 -10.92 -3.07
CA GLY A 184 23.61 -11.76 -2.00
C GLY A 184 24.81 -11.17 -1.26
N GLU A 185 25.02 -9.86 -1.35
CA GLU A 185 26.07 -9.16 -0.62
C GLU A 185 25.68 -8.98 0.86
N SER A 186 26.68 -9.02 1.75
CA SER A 186 26.48 -8.69 3.16
C SER A 186 26.57 -7.17 3.33
N ILE A 187 25.46 -6.55 3.73
CA ILE A 187 25.34 -5.12 4.00
C ILE A 187 24.77 -4.92 5.41
N SER A 188 25.19 -3.87 6.12
CA SER A 188 24.59 -3.53 7.41
C SER A 188 23.20 -2.91 7.26
N LEU A 189 22.40 -2.94 8.34
CA LEU A 189 21.07 -2.33 8.34
C LEU A 189 21.13 -0.82 8.02
N ASP A 190 22.06 -0.10 8.63
CA ASP A 190 22.20 1.35 8.46
C ASP A 190 22.58 1.70 7.02
N GLU A 191 23.50 0.95 6.42
CA GLU A 191 23.89 1.12 5.02
C GLU A 191 22.74 0.78 4.07
N GLN A 192 21.96 -0.26 4.37
CA GLN A 192 20.78 -0.62 3.58
C GLN A 192 19.72 0.48 3.62
N LEU A 193 19.45 1.05 4.80
CA LEU A 193 18.51 2.16 4.97
C LEU A 193 18.98 3.42 4.25
N ALA A 194 20.28 3.74 4.33
CA ALA A 194 20.86 4.87 3.61
C ALA A 194 20.74 4.72 2.09
N GLN A 195 21.09 3.54 1.55
CA GLN A 195 20.93 3.24 0.12
C GLN A 195 19.46 3.30 -0.31
N TRP A 196 18.55 2.80 0.52
CA TRP A 196 17.11 2.83 0.24
C TRP A 196 16.61 4.27 0.10
N GLU A 197 16.93 5.15 1.05
CA GLU A 197 16.50 6.54 1.01
C GLU A 197 17.17 7.33 -0.12
N GLU A 198 18.47 7.10 -0.39
CA GLU A 198 19.18 7.72 -1.52
C GLU A 198 18.50 7.38 -2.86
N ARG A 199 18.26 6.10 -3.14
CA ARG A 199 17.66 5.67 -4.41
C ARG A 199 16.21 6.09 -4.55
N LYS A 200 15.46 6.09 -3.46
CA LYS A 200 14.12 6.66 -3.40
C LYS A 200 14.11 8.16 -3.68
N ALA A 201 15.14 8.90 -3.26
CA ALA A 201 15.28 10.32 -3.60
C ALA A 201 15.59 10.52 -5.10
N GLN A 202 16.49 9.70 -5.67
CA GLN A 202 16.82 9.72 -7.10
C GLN A 202 15.62 9.40 -8.00
N GLU A 203 14.80 8.40 -7.65
CA GLU A 203 13.55 8.08 -8.38
C GLU A 203 12.57 9.27 -8.38
N LYS A 204 12.56 10.01 -7.27
CA LYS A 204 11.68 11.17 -7.10
C LYS A 204 12.17 12.41 -7.84
N SER A 205 13.48 12.61 -7.99
CA SER A 205 14.04 13.74 -8.73
C SER A 205 13.87 13.63 -10.25
N VAL A 206 13.63 12.42 -10.77
CA VAL A 206 13.30 12.19 -12.19
C VAL A 206 11.88 12.67 -12.53
N LYS A 207 10.98 12.69 -11.55
CA LYS A 207 9.68 13.37 -11.69
C LYS A 207 9.92 14.87 -11.49
N ALA A 208 9.62 15.69 -12.49
CA ALA A 208 9.66 17.14 -12.35
C ALA A 208 8.66 17.54 -11.25
N ARG A 209 9.18 17.92 -10.08
CA ARG A 209 8.39 18.49 -8.99
C ARG A 209 8.60 19.99 -8.99
N THR A 210 7.49 20.70 -8.87
CA THR A 210 7.50 22.15 -8.74
C THR A 210 7.57 22.53 -7.26
N SER A 211 7.07 21.68 -6.37
CA SER A 211 6.97 21.92 -4.92
C SER A 211 7.48 20.74 -4.08
N SER A 212 8.03 21.03 -2.89
CA SER A 212 8.37 19.99 -1.91
C SER A 212 7.14 19.23 -1.38
N MET A 213 5.95 19.82 -1.50
CA MET A 213 4.65 19.25 -1.13
C MET A 213 4.04 18.34 -2.21
N ASP A 214 4.67 18.23 -3.38
CA ASP A 214 4.21 17.32 -4.44
C ASP A 214 4.32 15.85 -3.99
N ASP A 215 3.33 15.06 -4.44
CA ASP A 215 3.13 13.66 -4.07
C ASP A 215 2.94 13.41 -2.55
N VAL A 216 2.44 14.39 -1.77
CA VAL A 216 2.01 14.16 -0.39
C VAL A 216 0.57 13.61 -0.41
N PRO A 217 0.32 12.37 0.07
CA PRO A 217 -1.03 11.81 0.07
C PRO A 217 -1.90 12.47 1.15
N THR A 218 -2.77 13.39 0.76
CA THR A 218 -3.60 14.19 1.67
C THR A 218 -4.74 13.41 2.33
N GLY A 219 -5.07 12.21 1.83
CA GLY A 219 -6.09 11.33 2.41
C GLY A 219 -5.67 10.57 3.67
N GLN A 220 -4.41 10.67 4.10
CA GLN A 220 -3.94 10.04 5.35
C GLN A 220 -4.56 10.72 6.58
N PRO A 221 -4.69 10.03 7.74
CA PRO A 221 -5.07 10.64 9.02
C PRO A 221 -4.23 11.89 9.34
N ALA A 222 -4.83 12.87 10.00
CA ALA A 222 -4.26 14.22 10.13
C ALA A 222 -2.89 14.23 10.80
N LEU A 223 -2.69 13.39 11.82
CA LEU A 223 -1.39 13.22 12.49
C LEU A 223 -0.31 12.66 11.55
N ALA A 224 -0.64 11.66 10.75
CA ALA A 224 0.29 11.08 9.78
C ALA A 224 0.61 12.07 8.65
N LEU A 225 -0.39 12.84 8.21
CA LEU A 225 -0.22 13.91 7.25
C LEU A 225 0.69 15.02 7.81
N ALA A 226 0.45 15.49 9.03
CA ALA A 226 1.27 16.49 9.71
C ALA A 226 2.74 16.06 9.81
N GLN A 227 2.99 14.85 10.32
CA GLN A 227 4.34 14.28 10.39
C GLN A 227 5.01 14.21 9.02
N LYS A 228 4.25 13.84 7.98
CA LYS A 228 4.78 13.76 6.62
C LYS A 228 5.15 15.13 6.06
N VAL A 229 4.29 16.12 6.26
CA VAL A 229 4.50 17.50 5.81
C VAL A 229 5.68 18.12 6.53
N ILE A 230 5.75 17.99 7.87
CA ILE A 230 6.90 18.44 8.67
C ILE A 230 8.20 17.81 8.17
N SER A 231 8.20 16.49 7.93
CA SER A 231 9.37 15.81 7.37
C SER A 231 9.80 16.36 5.99
N ARG A 232 8.85 16.75 5.13
CA ARG A 232 9.13 17.32 3.80
C ARG A 232 9.72 18.72 3.90
N VAL A 233 9.13 19.60 4.72
CA VAL A 233 9.63 20.98 4.86
C VAL A 233 11.00 21.02 5.53
N THR A 234 11.26 20.15 6.51
CA THR A 234 12.60 20.00 7.11
C THR A 234 13.64 19.56 6.08
N GLN A 235 13.29 18.62 5.19
CA GLN A 235 14.17 18.21 4.09
C GLN A 235 14.39 19.32 3.06
N ALA A 236 13.41 20.22 2.88
CA ALA A 236 13.49 21.39 2.01
C ALA A 236 14.23 22.57 2.65
N GLY A 237 14.69 22.45 3.90
CA GLY A 237 15.44 23.48 4.61
C GLY A 237 14.59 24.59 5.23
N LEU A 238 13.28 24.38 5.41
CA LEU A 238 12.42 25.34 6.09
C LEU A 238 12.86 25.48 7.57
N PRO A 239 13.10 26.71 8.07
CA PRO A 239 13.38 26.95 9.49
C PRO A 239 12.24 26.44 10.40
N ALA A 240 12.60 25.78 11.50
CA ALA A 240 11.64 25.13 12.39
C ALA A 240 10.66 26.11 13.06
N ASP A 241 11.06 27.37 13.25
CA ASP A 241 10.22 28.43 13.79
C ASP A 241 9.11 28.91 12.84
N LEU A 242 9.23 28.62 11.54
CA LEU A 242 8.19 28.90 10.55
C LEU A 242 7.11 27.80 10.48
N VAL A 243 7.31 26.67 11.18
CA VAL A 243 6.31 25.61 11.29
C VAL A 243 5.26 26.01 12.34
N PRO A 244 3.97 26.14 11.98
CA PRO A 244 2.98 26.68 12.90
C PRO A 244 2.65 25.70 14.04
N ALA A 245 2.41 26.27 15.23
CA ALA A 245 2.06 25.50 16.42
C ALA A 245 0.80 24.63 16.22
N ALA A 246 -0.13 25.08 15.37
CA ALA A 246 -1.36 24.38 15.01
C ALA A 246 -1.13 22.98 14.41
N ILE A 247 0.05 22.69 13.84
CA ILE A 247 0.38 21.37 13.29
C ILE A 247 1.40 20.59 14.13
N THR A 248 1.95 21.20 15.18
CA THR A 248 2.91 20.56 16.10
C THR A 248 2.32 20.26 17.48
N THR A 249 1.24 20.94 17.85
CA THR A 249 0.58 20.85 19.15
C THR A 249 -0.89 20.52 18.93
N ILE A 250 -1.33 19.35 19.41
CA ILE A 250 -2.71 18.90 19.28
C ILE A 250 -3.38 18.88 20.65
N SER A 251 -4.54 19.53 20.76
CA SER A 251 -5.42 19.41 21.93
C SER A 251 -6.57 18.46 21.58
N VAL A 252 -6.85 17.51 22.46
CA VAL A 252 -7.97 16.56 22.28
C VAL A 252 -8.95 16.76 23.43
N THR A 253 -10.09 17.37 23.12
CA THR A 253 -11.19 17.60 24.06
C THR A 253 -12.50 17.02 23.50
N ALA A 254 -13.50 16.83 24.35
CA ALA A 254 -14.78 16.25 23.93
C ALA A 254 -15.56 17.15 22.95
N ASP A 255 -15.28 18.45 22.95
CA ASP A 255 -16.06 19.47 22.24
C ASP A 255 -15.42 19.92 20.92
N THR A 256 -14.28 19.33 20.54
CA THR A 256 -13.46 19.72 19.37
C THR A 256 -13.26 18.53 18.42
N ASP A 257 -13.34 18.80 17.11
CA ASP A 257 -12.97 17.82 16.08
C ASP A 257 -11.47 17.97 15.77
N ALA A 258 -10.63 17.42 16.65
CA ALA A 258 -9.18 17.55 16.57
C ALA A 258 -8.59 16.98 15.26
N GLU A 259 -9.22 15.95 14.68
CA GLU A 259 -8.79 15.37 13.40
C GLU A 259 -9.04 16.35 12.24
N ASN A 260 -10.23 16.95 12.18
CA ASN A 260 -10.54 17.91 11.12
C ASN A 260 -9.82 19.25 11.30
N GLU A 261 -9.66 19.73 12.53
CA GLU A 261 -8.89 20.95 12.84
C GLU A 261 -7.43 20.79 12.43
N LEU A 262 -6.76 19.72 12.85
CA LEU A 262 -5.37 19.46 12.46
C LEU A 262 -5.25 19.28 10.95
N ARG A 263 -6.17 18.54 10.31
CA ARG A 263 -6.16 18.35 8.86
C ARG A 263 -6.23 19.68 8.13
N THR A 264 -7.14 20.56 8.54
CA THR A 264 -7.32 21.87 7.93
C THR A 264 -6.04 22.69 8.06
N ALA A 265 -5.47 22.78 9.27
CA ALA A 265 -4.21 23.49 9.51
C ALA A 265 -3.04 22.94 8.68
N VAL A 266 -2.95 21.62 8.50
CA VAL A 266 -1.90 20.99 7.68
C VAL A 266 -2.08 21.31 6.19
N LEU A 267 -3.31 21.32 5.67
CA LEU A 267 -3.58 21.65 4.28
C LEU A 267 -3.29 23.13 3.99
N GLU A 268 -3.70 24.04 4.87
CA GLU A 268 -3.40 25.48 4.77
C GLU A 268 -1.89 25.75 4.84
N PHE A 269 -1.17 25.03 5.70
CA PHE A 269 0.29 25.09 5.76
C PHE A 269 0.93 24.57 4.46
N MET A 270 0.42 23.48 3.88
CA MET A 270 0.89 22.98 2.57
C MET A 270 0.69 24.02 1.46
N ASP A 271 -0.45 24.70 1.43
CA ASP A 271 -0.75 25.75 0.45
C ASP A 271 0.15 26.97 0.64
N THR A 272 0.46 27.32 1.89
CA THR A 272 1.43 28.37 2.23
C THR A 272 2.82 28.03 1.71
N VAL A 273 3.30 26.81 1.95
CA VAL A 273 4.60 26.35 1.45
C VAL A 273 4.64 26.39 -0.08
N ARG A 274 3.60 25.90 -0.76
CA ARG A 274 3.51 25.93 -2.23
C ARG A 274 3.59 27.36 -2.78
N ARG A 275 2.91 28.30 -2.14
CA ARG A 275 2.91 29.73 -2.51
C ARG A 275 4.32 30.32 -2.36
N VAL A 276 4.96 30.13 -1.20
CA VAL A 276 6.31 30.64 -0.95
C VAL A 276 7.33 30.04 -1.91
N GLU A 277 7.25 28.74 -2.20
CA GLU A 277 8.09 28.08 -3.19
C GLU A 277 7.90 28.69 -4.59
N ALA A 278 6.66 28.99 -4.99
CA ALA A 278 6.37 29.65 -6.25
C ALA A 278 6.93 31.09 -6.29
N ASP A 279 6.81 31.84 -5.20
CA ASP A 279 7.32 33.21 -5.10
C ASP A 279 8.86 33.25 -5.14
N VAL A 280 9.53 32.30 -4.48
CA VAL A 280 11.00 32.12 -4.58
C VAL A 280 11.40 31.76 -6.02
N ALA A 281 10.67 30.87 -6.68
CA ALA A 281 10.93 30.52 -8.08
C ALA A 281 10.81 31.76 -8.99
N ALA A 282 9.75 32.55 -8.81
CA ALA A 282 9.54 33.79 -9.55
C ALA A 282 10.64 34.81 -9.27
N GLY A 283 11.05 34.98 -8.01
CA GLY A 283 12.15 35.86 -7.60
C GLY A 283 13.49 35.48 -8.22
N ARG A 284 13.80 34.19 -8.32
CA ARG A 284 15.04 33.67 -8.93
C ARG A 284 15.08 33.83 -10.45
N ARG A 285 13.92 33.82 -11.10
CA ARG A 285 13.77 33.89 -12.56
C ARG A 285 14.03 35.29 -13.14
N GLY A 286 13.70 36.34 -12.39
CA GLY A 286 13.68 37.72 -12.89
C GLY A 286 12.55 37.98 -13.91
N GLU A 287 12.43 39.22 -14.41
CA GLU A 287 11.30 39.66 -15.27
C GLU A 287 11.36 39.13 -16.72
N ASP A 288 12.47 38.51 -17.15
CA ASP A 288 12.77 38.26 -18.57
C ASP A 288 12.31 36.89 -19.13
N VAL A 289 11.77 35.98 -18.30
CA VAL A 289 11.33 34.62 -18.75
C VAL A 289 9.84 34.38 -18.43
N PRO A 290 8.98 34.15 -19.45
CA PRO A 290 7.55 33.89 -19.25
C PRO A 290 7.26 32.67 -18.37
N GLU A 291 6.16 32.73 -17.60
CA GLU A 291 5.81 31.69 -16.62
C GLU A 291 5.80 30.27 -17.20
N SER A 292 5.20 30.17 -18.39
CA SER A 292 4.93 28.94 -19.14
C SER A 292 6.15 28.28 -19.78
N LEU A 293 7.33 28.92 -19.74
CA LEU A 293 8.56 28.43 -20.39
C LEU A 293 9.67 28.09 -19.38
N ASP A 294 9.46 28.34 -18.08
CA ASP A 294 10.45 28.00 -17.07
C ASP A 294 10.27 26.55 -16.59
N VAL A 295 11.20 25.72 -17.01
CA VAL A 295 11.32 24.31 -16.60
C VAL A 295 12.43 24.12 -15.57
N THR A 296 12.97 25.21 -15.01
CA THR A 296 14.08 25.16 -14.06
C THR A 296 13.57 24.59 -12.74
N PRO A 297 14.14 23.48 -12.24
CA PRO A 297 13.79 22.97 -10.93
C PRO A 297 14.06 24.03 -9.86
N LEU A 298 13.17 24.13 -8.87
CA LEU A 298 13.26 25.11 -7.79
C LEU A 298 14.62 25.12 -7.10
N GLY A 299 15.32 23.97 -7.05
CA GLY A 299 16.60 23.82 -6.38
C GLY A 299 16.45 23.92 -4.85
N THR A 300 17.58 24.04 -4.14
CA THR A 300 17.55 24.26 -2.68
C THR A 300 17.16 25.70 -2.38
N ILE A 301 16.15 25.91 -1.52
CA ILE A 301 15.80 27.24 -1.00
C ILE A 301 16.64 27.50 0.26
N THR A 302 17.26 28.67 0.35
CA THR A 302 18.04 29.06 1.53
C THR A 302 17.13 29.55 2.65
N GLU A 303 17.62 29.52 3.89
CA GLU A 303 16.87 30.07 5.03
C GLU A 303 16.49 31.56 4.82
N ALA A 304 17.37 32.35 4.22
CA ALA A 304 17.09 33.76 3.94
C ALA A 304 15.92 33.92 2.97
N GLU A 305 15.90 33.15 1.88
CA GLU A 305 14.79 33.15 0.92
C GLU A 305 13.49 32.65 1.54
N TRP A 306 13.55 31.60 2.38
CA TRP A 306 12.36 31.18 3.12
C TRP A 306 11.79 32.33 3.94
N ARG A 307 12.62 33.05 4.69
CA ARG A 307 12.19 34.17 5.52
C ARG A 307 11.72 35.39 4.73
N ASP A 308 12.39 35.72 3.62
CA ASP A 308 12.06 36.89 2.79
C ASP A 308 10.67 36.77 2.12
N TYR A 309 10.28 35.55 1.77
CA TYR A 309 9.01 35.27 1.09
C TYR A 309 7.92 34.69 2.03
N TRP A 310 8.23 34.40 3.30
CA TRP A 310 7.25 33.86 4.24
C TRP A 310 6.18 34.91 4.61
N PRO A 311 4.88 34.57 4.63
CA PRO A 311 3.85 35.49 5.09
C PRO A 311 4.07 35.84 6.57
N ALA A 312 4.13 37.14 6.87
CA ALA A 312 4.42 37.63 8.22
C ALA A 312 3.25 37.45 9.21
N ASP A 313 2.02 37.23 8.73
CA ASP A 313 0.79 37.40 9.54
C ASP A 313 -0.14 36.18 9.67
N ASP A 314 0.11 35.05 9.00
CA ASP A 314 -0.89 33.95 8.99
C ASP A 314 -0.90 33.06 10.25
N PHE A 315 0.08 33.18 11.16
CA PHE A 315 0.24 32.24 12.29
C PHE A 315 0.61 32.87 13.64
N ALA A 316 0.47 34.18 13.79
CA ALA A 316 0.70 34.84 15.08
C ALA A 316 -0.39 34.42 16.09
N VAL A 317 -0.02 33.54 17.02
CA VAL A 317 -0.82 33.31 18.24
C VAL A 317 -0.75 34.60 19.06
N GLU A 318 -1.88 35.28 19.25
CA GLU A 318 -1.96 36.40 20.20
C GLU A 318 -1.48 35.90 21.58
N PRO A 319 -0.55 36.60 22.26
CA PRO A 319 -0.13 36.21 23.59
C PRO A 319 -1.33 36.26 24.54
N GLU A 320 -1.52 35.20 25.34
CA GLU A 320 -2.56 35.17 26.38
C GLU A 320 -2.48 36.45 27.24
N PRO A 321 -3.62 37.11 27.53
CA PRO A 321 -3.60 38.28 28.39
C PRO A 321 -3.13 37.88 29.80
N GLU A 322 -2.14 38.60 30.33
CA GLU A 322 -1.64 38.41 31.69
C GLU A 322 -2.82 38.47 32.69
N PRO A 323 -2.89 37.58 33.70
CA PRO A 323 -3.95 37.62 34.67
C PRO A 323 -3.89 38.93 35.46
N GLU A 324 -5.01 39.67 35.49
CA GLU A 324 -5.15 40.90 36.28
C GLU A 324 -4.86 40.62 37.77
N PRO A 325 -4.15 41.53 38.46
CA PRO A 325 -3.82 41.33 39.87
C PRO A 325 -5.09 41.34 40.72
N GLU A 326 -5.27 40.28 41.51
CA GLU A 326 -6.36 40.16 42.49
C GLU A 326 -6.37 41.39 43.42
N SER A 327 -7.49 42.10 43.44
CA SER A 327 -7.76 43.17 44.40
C SER A 327 -7.90 42.58 45.81
N GLU A 328 -7.04 42.98 46.74
CA GLU A 328 -7.15 42.64 48.16
C GLU A 328 -8.50 43.09 48.74
N PRO A 329 -9.11 42.32 49.67
CA PRO A 329 -10.37 42.71 50.28
C PRO A 329 -10.15 43.80 51.34
N GLU A 330 -10.89 44.90 51.22
CA GLU A 330 -10.96 45.95 52.24
C GLU A 330 -11.48 45.38 53.57
N SER A 331 -10.72 45.61 54.64
CA SER A 331 -11.10 45.29 56.01
C SER A 331 -12.17 46.26 56.52
N GLU A 332 -13.43 45.83 56.58
CA GLU A 332 -14.46 46.56 57.33
C GLU A 332 -14.30 46.33 58.84
N SER A 333 -13.95 47.41 59.53
CA SER A 333 -13.90 47.52 60.98
C SER A 333 -15.32 47.51 61.59
N ALA A 334 -15.48 46.74 62.65
CA ALA A 334 -16.65 46.71 63.51
C ALA A 334 -17.02 48.08 64.10
N ASP A 335 -18.31 48.37 64.16
CA ASP A 335 -18.86 49.23 65.21
C ASP A 335 -20.21 48.69 65.70
N GLU A 336 -20.32 48.59 67.03
CA GLU A 336 -21.46 48.10 67.79
C GLU A 336 -22.46 49.23 68.05
N SER A 337 -23.77 49.02 67.84
CA SER A 337 -24.77 49.56 68.78
C SER A 337 -26.15 48.89 68.70
N LYS A 338 -26.40 48.03 69.69
CA LYS A 338 -27.59 47.87 70.57
C LYS A 338 -29.03 48.21 70.11
N ALA A 339 -29.92 47.33 70.61
CA ALA A 339 -31.30 47.53 71.11
C ALA A 339 -32.40 47.67 70.03
N ASP A 340 -33.62 47.14 70.18
CA ASP A 340 -34.30 46.38 71.23
C ASP A 340 -35.60 45.81 70.61
N ASP A 341 -36.10 44.73 71.20
CA ASP A 341 -37.52 44.38 71.40
C ASP A 341 -38.49 43.98 70.25
N SER A 342 -39.41 43.09 70.67
CA SER A 342 -40.74 42.76 70.14
C SER A 342 -40.92 41.60 69.16
N THR A 343 -41.00 40.39 69.73
CA THR A 343 -42.19 39.50 69.73
C THR A 343 -43.26 39.72 68.65
N THR A 344 -43.64 38.65 67.92
CA THR A 344 -44.97 37.98 68.03
C THR A 344 -45.14 36.89 66.96
N ASN A 345 -45.26 35.66 67.46
CA ASN A 345 -46.14 34.53 67.06
C ASN A 345 -46.42 34.22 65.58
#